data_AF-A0A8T5LCT1-F1
#
_entry.id   AF-A0A8T5LCT1-F1
#
_cell.length_a   1.000
_cell.length_b   1.000
_cell.length_c   1.000
_cell.angle_alpha   90.00
_cell.angle_beta   90.00
_cell.angle_gamma   90.00
#
_symmetry.space_group_name_H-M   'P 1'
#
loop_
_entity.id
_entity.type
_entity.pdbx_description
1 polymer ?
#
loop_
_entity_poly.entity_id
_entity_poly.type
_entity_poly.pdbx_seq_one_letter_code
_entity_poly.pdbx_strand_id
1 'polypeptide(L)'
;MYEENKNTEIKKLPQPIKIEEPKQKTNSYSSGGQIPQEKSVVLMYFLSVITLGIYDGIWYLKKSYEFNNLGTSKKLSKKLVMTYIIIEILLIVTAIVLPLTVSEDMGTFRQNFTATQTTLLISFGVLFLIRIILILSLGFVSRAIINEAIEKKGEKEISIILTIVFGFLYIQYEINRIIEDKESLPKKAPWIWLGLIVLLLILIILDITTSLFSGII
;
A
#
# COMPACT_ATOMS: atom_id res chain seq x y z
N MET A 1 31.05 -30.16 78.49
CA MET A 1 30.09 -30.62 77.47
C MET A 1 29.54 -29.35 76.84
N TYR A 2 30.08 -28.94 75.70
CA TYR A 2 29.75 -27.66 75.05
C TYR A 2 28.68 -27.92 73.99
N GLU A 3 27.51 -27.28 74.13
CA GLU A 3 26.47 -27.28 73.11
C GLU A 3 26.75 -26.17 72.08
N GLU A 4 26.95 -26.57 70.84
CA GLU A 4 27.18 -25.71 69.68
C GLU A 4 25.84 -25.37 69.02
N ASN A 5 25.35 -24.14 69.25
CA ASN A 5 24.10 -23.64 68.71
C ASN A 5 24.32 -23.09 67.28
N LYS A 6 24.02 -23.89 66.25
CA LYS A 6 24.04 -23.47 64.85
C LYS A 6 22.71 -22.82 64.45
N ASN A 7 22.62 -21.52 64.68
CA ASN A 7 21.56 -20.69 64.13
C ASN A 7 21.80 -20.46 62.63
N THR A 8 21.04 -21.16 61.79
CA THR A 8 21.15 -21.09 60.34
C THR A 8 20.17 -20.03 59.83
N GLU A 9 20.66 -18.82 59.56
CA GLU A 9 19.88 -17.74 58.94
C GLU A 9 19.52 -18.10 57.49
N ILE A 10 18.27 -18.47 57.26
CA ILE A 10 17.71 -18.67 55.92
C ILE A 10 17.49 -17.28 55.30
N LYS A 11 18.45 -16.85 54.49
CA LYS A 11 18.40 -15.62 53.69
C LYS A 11 17.25 -15.71 52.68
N LYS A 12 16.12 -15.05 52.98
CA LYS A 12 14.95 -14.98 52.09
C LYS A 12 15.36 -14.40 50.74
N LEU A 13 15.16 -15.18 49.67
CA LEU A 13 15.35 -14.74 48.30
C LEU A 13 14.40 -13.56 47.99
N PRO A 14 14.90 -12.50 47.33
CA PRO A 14 14.05 -11.39 46.90
C PRO A 14 12.99 -11.90 45.92
N GLN A 15 11.74 -11.48 46.14
CA GLN A 15 10.63 -11.89 45.28
C GLN A 15 10.82 -11.36 43.85
N PRO A 16 10.37 -12.11 42.83
CA PRO A 16 10.47 -11.70 41.44
C PRO A 16 9.74 -10.37 41.24
N ILE A 17 10.44 -9.39 40.68
CA ILE A 17 9.91 -8.07 40.33
C ILE A 17 8.78 -8.30 39.32
N LYS A 18 7.55 -8.00 39.73
CA LYS A 18 6.38 -8.08 38.87
C LYS A 18 6.49 -6.94 37.85
N ILE A 19 6.98 -7.25 36.66
CA ILE A 19 7.04 -6.30 35.54
C ILE A 19 5.59 -6.02 35.15
N GLU A 20 5.05 -4.88 35.57
CA GLU A 20 3.75 -4.41 35.11
C GLU A 20 3.87 -4.13 33.61
N GLU A 21 3.12 -4.87 32.79
CA GLU A 21 3.00 -4.57 31.37
C GLU A 21 2.60 -3.10 31.21
N PRO A 22 3.30 -2.32 30.38
CA PRO A 22 2.98 -0.93 30.16
C PRO A 22 1.56 -0.85 29.61
N LYS A 23 0.63 -0.40 30.44
CA LYS A 23 -0.75 -0.10 30.05
C LYS A 23 -0.69 0.85 28.86
N GLN A 24 -1.06 0.34 27.68
CA GLN A 24 -1.22 1.14 26.48
C GLN A 24 -2.19 2.28 26.81
N LYS A 25 -1.66 3.49 26.94
CA LYS A 25 -2.45 4.72 26.99
C LYS A 25 -3.05 4.88 25.60
N THR A 26 -4.27 4.41 25.41
CA THR A 26 -5.10 4.82 24.29
C THR A 26 -5.39 6.30 24.50
N ASN A 27 -4.56 7.18 23.94
CA ASN A 27 -4.82 8.61 23.90
C ASN A 27 -6.08 8.80 23.05
N SER A 28 -7.24 8.90 23.71
CA SER A 28 -8.49 9.27 23.07
C SER A 28 -8.42 10.76 22.73
N TYR A 29 -7.87 11.07 21.56
CA TYR A 29 -7.96 12.39 20.96
C TYR A 29 -9.42 12.67 20.57
N SER A 30 -10.21 13.08 21.56
CA SER A 30 -11.55 13.63 21.38
C SER A 30 -11.43 15.11 21.04
N SER A 31 -11.40 15.44 19.75
CA SER A 31 -11.73 16.78 19.26
C SER A 31 -12.18 16.72 17.80
N GLY A 32 -13.50 16.70 17.58
CA GLY A 32 -14.26 17.26 16.44
C GLY A 32 -13.88 17.01 14.97
N GLY A 33 -12.69 16.50 14.66
CA GLY A 33 -12.21 16.18 13.31
C GLY A 33 -12.09 14.68 13.16
N GLN A 34 -12.46 14.16 11.98
CA GLN A 34 -12.28 12.74 11.69
C GLN A 34 -10.77 12.42 11.63
N ILE A 35 -10.27 11.82 12.71
CA ILE A 35 -8.88 11.33 12.83
C ILE A 35 -8.74 10.10 11.92
N PRO A 36 -7.57 9.93 11.27
CA PRO A 36 -7.32 8.75 10.46
C PRO A 36 -7.50 7.45 11.24
N GLN A 37 -8.34 6.55 10.71
CA GLN A 37 -8.56 5.22 11.26
C GLN A 37 -7.56 4.22 10.69
N GLU A 38 -7.14 3.28 11.54
CA GLU A 38 -6.34 2.11 11.17
C GLU A 38 -7.11 1.22 10.19
N LYS A 39 -6.44 0.73 9.14
CA LYS A 39 -7.02 -0.23 8.20
C LYS A 39 -6.00 -1.28 7.82
N SER A 40 -6.45 -2.53 7.68
CA SER A 40 -5.59 -3.61 7.21
C SER A 40 -5.10 -3.35 5.77
N VAL A 41 -3.77 -3.23 5.61
CA VAL A 41 -3.11 -3.04 4.30
C VAL A 41 -3.35 -4.26 3.41
N VAL A 42 -3.37 -5.46 3.99
CA VAL A 42 -3.61 -6.73 3.27
C VAL A 42 -5.01 -6.73 2.68
N LEU A 43 -6.02 -6.36 3.47
CA LEU A 43 -7.40 -6.28 3.00
C LEU A 43 -7.53 -5.26 1.87
N MET A 44 -6.86 -4.12 1.97
CA MET A 44 -6.87 -3.09 0.93
C MET A 44 -6.22 -3.56 -0.37
N TYR A 45 -5.13 -4.33 -0.28
CA TYR A 45 -4.52 -4.97 -1.45
C TYR A 45 -5.51 -5.93 -2.14
N PHE A 46 -6.16 -6.81 -1.38
CA PHE A 46 -7.18 -7.72 -1.95
C PHE A 46 -8.35 -6.96 -2.58
N LEU A 47 -8.84 -5.90 -1.94
CA LEU A 47 -9.91 -5.08 -2.52
C LEU A 47 -9.47 -4.37 -3.80
N SER A 48 -8.23 -3.88 -3.86
CA SER A 48 -7.66 -3.30 -5.08
C SER A 48 -7.64 -4.32 -6.22
N VAL A 49 -7.16 -5.54 -5.96
CA VAL A 49 -7.12 -6.61 -6.98
C VAL A 49 -8.52 -6.99 -7.44
N ILE A 50 -9.46 -7.24 -6.52
CA ILE A 50 -10.83 -7.67 -6.85
C ILE A 50 -11.59 -6.59 -7.63
N THR A 51 -11.33 -5.32 -7.33
CA THR A 51 -11.99 -4.18 -8.01
C THR A 51 -11.19 -3.65 -9.20
N LEU A 52 -10.14 -4.36 -9.64
CA LEU A 52 -9.28 -3.96 -10.74
C LEU A 52 -8.69 -2.55 -10.57
N GLY A 53 -8.35 -2.17 -9.34
CA GLY A 53 -7.73 -0.88 -9.00
C GLY A 53 -8.72 0.26 -8.66
N ILE A 54 -10.02 0.08 -8.91
CA ILE A 54 -11.02 1.14 -8.62
C ILE A 54 -11.02 1.50 -7.13
N TYR A 55 -10.83 0.52 -6.25
CA TYR A 55 -10.84 0.74 -4.80
C TYR A 55 -9.79 1.76 -4.35
N ASP A 56 -8.65 1.86 -5.03
CA ASP A 56 -7.57 2.78 -4.71
C ASP A 56 -8.08 4.23 -4.76
N GLY A 57 -8.86 4.54 -5.80
CA GLY A 57 -9.50 5.84 -5.98
C GLY A 57 -10.56 6.11 -4.93
N ILE A 58 -11.40 5.10 -4.63
CA ILE A 58 -12.40 5.19 -3.55
C ILE A 58 -11.72 5.45 -2.19
N TRP A 59 -10.59 4.80 -1.95
CA TRP A 59 -9.80 4.98 -0.74
C TRP A 59 -9.28 6.42 -0.63
N TYR A 60 -8.65 6.96 -1.69
CA TYR A 60 -8.21 8.36 -1.73
C TYR A 60 -9.38 9.33 -1.56
N LEU A 61 -10.56 9.02 -2.11
CA LEU A 61 -11.73 9.88 -2.00
C LEU A 61 -12.19 9.97 -0.54
N LYS A 62 -12.27 8.82 0.15
CA LYS A 62 -12.60 8.75 1.58
C LYS A 62 -11.54 9.45 2.44
N LYS A 63 -10.25 9.21 2.16
CA LYS A 63 -9.13 9.82 2.89
C LYS A 63 -8.94 11.31 2.61
N SER A 64 -9.46 11.83 1.50
CA SER A 64 -9.32 13.26 1.17
C SER A 64 -9.86 14.18 2.26
N TYR A 65 -10.93 13.78 2.94
CA TYR A 65 -11.48 14.55 4.06
C TYR A 65 -10.52 14.55 5.25
N GLU A 66 -10.03 13.38 5.65
CA GLU A 66 -9.08 13.23 6.76
C GLU A 66 -7.78 14.01 6.50
N PHE A 67 -7.18 13.85 5.31
CA PHE A 67 -5.98 14.58 4.93
C PHE A 67 -6.17 16.09 4.94
N ASN A 68 -7.32 16.57 4.45
CA ASN A 68 -7.59 17.99 4.42
C ASN A 68 -7.82 18.59 5.82
N ASN A 69 -8.12 17.77 6.82
CA ASN A 69 -8.27 18.19 8.21
C ASN A 69 -6.96 18.23 9.00
N LEU A 70 -5.84 17.72 8.48
CA LEU A 70 -4.54 17.69 9.16
C LEU A 70 -3.87 19.08 9.32
N GLY A 71 -4.53 20.17 8.90
CA GLY A 71 -3.98 21.52 9.05
C GLY A 71 -2.68 21.75 8.26
N THR A 72 -2.49 21.02 7.17
CA THR A 72 -1.35 21.14 6.24
C THR A 72 -1.63 22.16 5.15
N SER A 73 -0.58 22.77 4.62
CA SER A 73 -0.59 23.68 3.48
C SER A 73 -1.09 23.00 2.21
N LYS A 74 -0.69 21.74 2.01
CA LYS A 74 -1.13 20.91 0.88
C LYS A 74 -2.46 20.24 1.20
N LYS A 75 -3.30 20.08 0.16
CA LYS A 75 -4.61 19.44 0.24
C LYS A 75 -4.76 18.40 -0.87
N LEU A 76 -5.46 17.31 -0.57
CA LEU A 76 -5.80 16.31 -1.57
C LEU A 76 -7.01 16.80 -2.37
N SER A 77 -6.80 17.08 -3.66
CA SER A 77 -7.84 17.56 -4.56
C SER A 77 -8.83 16.44 -4.90
N LYS A 78 -10.11 16.63 -4.52
CA LYS A 78 -11.20 15.71 -4.92
C LYS A 78 -11.31 15.57 -6.44
N LYS A 79 -11.02 16.63 -7.19
CA LYS A 79 -11.04 16.59 -8.66
C LYS A 79 -10.00 15.61 -9.20
N LEU A 80 -8.79 15.64 -8.65
CA LEU A 80 -7.71 14.72 -9.06
C LEU A 80 -8.10 13.26 -8.81
N VAL A 81 -8.71 12.98 -7.66
CA VAL A 81 -9.19 11.63 -7.32
C VAL A 81 -10.31 11.17 -8.26
N MET A 82 -11.27 12.05 -8.55
CA MET A 82 -12.36 11.74 -9.48
C MET A 82 -11.85 11.51 -10.91
N THR A 83 -10.89 12.31 -11.38
CA THR A 83 -10.23 12.10 -12.67
C THR A 83 -9.56 10.74 -12.72
N TYR A 84 -8.85 10.34 -11.66
CA TYR A 84 -8.25 9.01 -11.58
C TYR A 84 -9.30 7.89 -11.69
N ILE A 85 -10.40 7.97 -10.94
CA ILE A 85 -11.48 6.97 -10.99
C ILE A 85 -12.08 6.87 -12.41
N ILE A 86 -12.33 8.01 -13.07
CA ILE A 86 -12.88 8.03 -14.44
C ILE A 86 -11.90 7.36 -15.42
N ILE A 87 -10.60 7.67 -15.32
CA ILE A 87 -9.58 7.05 -16.17
C ILE A 87 -9.49 5.55 -15.92
N GLU A 88 -9.58 5.09 -14.67
CA GLU A 88 -9.58 3.66 -14.33
C GLU A 88 -10.78 2.93 -14.97
N ILE A 89 -11.98 3.52 -14.87
CA ILE A 89 -13.19 2.96 -15.48
C ILE A 89 -13.03 2.90 -17.01
N LEU A 90 -12.54 3.96 -17.65
CA LEU A 90 -12.30 3.97 -19.10
C LEU A 90 -11.27 2.91 -19.51
N LEU A 91 -10.22 2.70 -18.71
CA LEU A 91 -9.22 1.68 -18.96
C LEU A 91 -9.83 0.28 -18.88
N ILE A 92 -10.65 0.01 -17.86
CA ILE A 92 -11.35 -1.28 -17.69
C ILE A 92 -12.31 -1.52 -18.87
N VAL A 93 -13.10 -0.53 -19.26
CA VAL A 93 -14.00 -0.64 -20.42
C VAL A 93 -13.20 -0.93 -21.69
N THR A 94 -12.10 -0.22 -21.92
CA THR A 94 -11.24 -0.45 -23.09
C THR A 94 -10.62 -1.84 -23.07
N ALA A 95 -10.17 -2.32 -21.91
CA ALA A 95 -9.61 -3.67 -21.74
C ALA A 95 -10.63 -4.78 -22.02
N ILE A 96 -11.90 -4.56 -21.70
CA ILE A 96 -13.00 -5.51 -21.99
C ILE A 96 -13.36 -5.46 -23.48
N VAL A 97 -13.42 -4.27 -24.08
CA VAL A 97 -13.82 -4.11 -25.49
C VAL A 97 -12.76 -4.61 -26.46
N LEU A 98 -11.47 -4.37 -26.17
CA LEU A 98 -10.36 -4.73 -27.06
C LEU A 98 -10.41 -6.20 -27.53
N PRO A 99 -10.46 -7.23 -26.66
CA PRO A 99 -10.52 -8.62 -27.09
C PRO A 99 -11.82 -8.97 -27.83
N LEU A 100 -12.95 -8.32 -27.52
CA LEU A 100 -14.21 -8.54 -28.23
C LEU A 100 -14.16 -8.08 -29.69
N THR A 101 -13.24 -7.17 -30.03
CA THR A 101 -13.02 -6.70 -31.40
C THR A 101 -12.03 -7.57 -32.19
N VAL A 102 -11.38 -8.54 -31.53
CA VAL A 102 -10.52 -9.53 -32.18
C VAL A 102 -11.40 -10.73 -32.52
N SER A 103 -11.90 -10.78 -33.75
CA SER A 103 -12.70 -11.90 -34.25
C SER A 103 -11.91 -13.23 -34.19
N GLU A 104 -12.60 -14.33 -33.89
CA GLU A 104 -12.09 -15.71 -33.69
C GLU A 104 -11.37 -16.36 -34.90
N ASP A 105 -10.95 -15.60 -35.90
CA ASP A 105 -10.27 -16.13 -37.09
C ASP A 105 -8.77 -16.37 -36.78
N MET A 106 -8.53 -17.20 -35.75
CA MET A 106 -7.25 -17.70 -35.23
C MET A 106 -6.49 -18.59 -36.24
N GLY A 107 -6.96 -18.71 -37.48
CA GLY A 107 -6.40 -19.59 -38.51
C GLY A 107 -5.20 -19.01 -39.27
N THR A 108 -4.97 -17.69 -39.23
CA THR A 108 -3.82 -17.07 -39.92
C THR A 108 -3.14 -16.05 -39.02
N PHE A 109 -2.00 -16.45 -38.43
CA PHE A 109 -1.12 -15.65 -37.57
C PHE A 109 -0.48 -14.41 -38.27
N ARG A 110 -0.98 -14.02 -39.44
CA ARG A 110 -0.65 -12.79 -40.18
C ARG A 110 -1.90 -11.89 -40.29
N GLN A 111 -2.55 -11.57 -39.18
CA GLN A 111 -3.60 -10.55 -39.19
C GLN A 111 -2.98 -9.17 -38.95
N ASN A 112 -2.99 -8.35 -40.00
CA ASN A 112 -2.84 -6.91 -39.84
C ASN A 112 -3.96 -6.42 -38.92
N PHE A 113 -3.62 -5.77 -37.80
CA PHE A 113 -4.63 -5.14 -36.95
C PHE A 113 -5.51 -4.24 -37.80
N THR A 114 -6.82 -4.30 -37.58
CA THR A 114 -7.73 -3.33 -38.21
C THR A 114 -7.39 -1.92 -37.69
N ALA A 115 -7.75 -0.89 -38.45
CA ALA A 115 -7.59 0.49 -38.00
C ALA A 115 -8.24 0.71 -36.63
N THR A 116 -9.43 0.13 -36.42
CA THR A 116 -10.15 0.18 -35.13
C THR A 116 -9.37 -0.48 -33.99
N GLN A 117 -8.85 -1.69 -34.19
CA GLN A 117 -8.05 -2.38 -33.16
C GLN A 117 -6.77 -1.61 -32.83
N THR A 118 -6.10 -1.06 -33.84
CA THR A 118 -4.90 -0.24 -33.67
C THR A 118 -5.23 1.01 -32.85
N THR A 119 -6.33 1.71 -33.17
CA THR A 119 -6.78 2.87 -32.40
C THR A 119 -7.10 2.49 -30.95
N LEU A 120 -7.83 1.41 -30.71
CA LEU A 120 -8.16 0.96 -29.35
C LEU A 120 -6.91 0.61 -28.53
N LEU A 121 -5.93 -0.06 -29.14
CA LEU A 121 -4.67 -0.40 -28.49
C LEU A 121 -3.86 0.86 -28.12
N ILE A 122 -3.78 1.83 -29.03
CA ILE A 122 -3.13 3.12 -28.76
C ILE A 122 -3.86 3.86 -27.64
N SER A 123 -5.19 3.94 -27.70
CA SER A 123 -6.01 4.56 -26.66
C SER A 123 -5.80 3.90 -25.29
N PHE A 124 -5.75 2.57 -25.24
CA PHE A 124 -5.44 1.82 -24.02
C PHE A 124 -4.06 2.21 -23.46
N GLY A 125 -3.03 2.24 -24.31
CA GLY A 125 -1.68 2.65 -23.90
C GLY A 125 -1.63 4.08 -23.36
N VAL A 126 -2.32 5.02 -24.01
CA VAL A 126 -2.40 6.41 -23.56
C VAL A 126 -3.14 6.51 -22.21
N LEU A 127 -4.29 5.85 -22.07
CA LEU A 127 -5.04 5.83 -20.81
C LEU A 127 -4.21 5.22 -19.67
N PHE A 128 -3.45 4.16 -19.96
CA PHE A 128 -2.58 3.52 -18.98
C PHE A 128 -1.44 4.46 -18.51
N LEU A 129 -0.82 5.21 -19.42
CA LEU A 129 0.19 6.21 -19.06
C LEU A 129 -0.42 7.33 -18.20
N ILE A 130 -1.60 7.83 -18.57
CA ILE A 130 -2.32 8.85 -17.79
C ILE A 130 -2.62 8.31 -16.38
N ARG A 131 -3.10 7.07 -16.27
CA ARG A 131 -3.34 6.38 -14.99
C ARG A 131 -2.08 6.39 -14.12
N ILE A 132 -0.93 6.00 -14.66
CA ILE A 132 0.36 5.98 -13.92
C ILE A 132 0.69 7.38 -13.37
N ILE A 133 0.57 8.41 -14.21
CA ILE A 133 0.85 9.79 -13.79
C ILE A 133 -0.09 10.22 -12.66
N LEU A 134 -1.38 9.90 -12.76
CA LEU A 134 -2.38 10.26 -11.76
C LEU A 134 -2.14 9.54 -10.43
N ILE A 135 -1.88 8.23 -10.43
CA ILE A 135 -1.66 7.47 -9.19
C ILE A 135 -0.37 7.91 -8.49
N LEU A 136 0.70 8.19 -9.25
CA LEU A 136 1.93 8.76 -8.70
C LEU A 136 1.67 10.15 -8.10
N SER A 137 0.92 11.00 -8.81
CA SER A 137 0.56 12.33 -8.31
C SER A 137 -0.22 12.25 -6.99
N LEU A 138 -1.20 11.35 -6.89
CA LEU A 138 -1.96 11.09 -5.66
C LEU A 138 -1.06 10.60 -4.52
N GLY A 139 -0.14 9.67 -4.81
CA GLY A 139 0.84 9.17 -3.85
C GLY A 139 1.77 10.26 -3.32
N PHE A 140 2.33 11.09 -4.21
CA PHE A 140 3.23 12.17 -3.84
C PHE A 140 2.55 13.31 -3.09
N VAL A 141 1.33 13.69 -3.48
CA VAL A 141 0.54 14.69 -2.74
C VAL A 141 0.25 14.18 -1.34
N SER A 142 -0.18 12.92 -1.20
CA SER A 142 -0.49 12.33 0.11
C SER A 142 0.76 12.18 0.98
N ARG A 143 1.90 11.76 0.39
CA ARG A 143 3.20 11.77 1.06
C ARG A 143 3.55 13.16 1.60
N ALA A 144 3.39 14.19 0.79
CA ALA A 144 3.75 15.55 1.19
C ALA A 144 2.86 16.08 2.32
N ILE A 145 1.56 15.75 2.29
CA ILE A 145 0.62 16.07 3.38
C ILE A 145 1.06 15.38 4.67
N ILE A 146 1.36 14.08 4.64
CA ILE A 146 1.74 13.35 5.84
C ILE A 146 3.10 13.82 6.36
N ASN A 147 4.09 14.03 5.48
CA ASN A 147 5.40 14.57 5.88
C ASN A 147 5.27 15.92 6.61
N GLU A 148 4.44 16.83 6.11
CA GLU A 148 4.19 18.12 6.79
C GLU A 148 3.50 17.93 8.15
N ALA A 149 2.63 16.93 8.28
CA ALA A 149 1.95 16.64 9.54
C ALA A 149 2.89 16.02 10.59
N ILE A 150 3.84 15.16 10.19
CA ILE A 150 4.79 14.49 11.09
C ILE A 150 6.03 15.35 11.39
N GLU A 151 6.41 16.27 10.49
CA GLU A 151 7.51 17.23 10.74
C GLU A 151 7.23 18.08 11.98
N LYS A 152 5.96 18.43 12.21
CA LYS A 152 5.50 19.12 13.44
C LYS A 152 5.75 18.31 14.72
N LYS A 153 5.95 17.01 14.62
CA LYS A 153 6.23 16.08 15.73
C LYS A 153 7.72 15.71 15.83
N GLY A 154 8.57 16.15 14.89
CA GLY A 154 9.99 15.79 14.85
C GLY A 154 10.26 14.36 14.38
N GLU A 155 9.33 13.77 13.63
CA GLU A 155 9.38 12.37 13.19
C GLU A 155 10.06 12.19 11.83
N LYS A 156 10.41 10.94 11.49
CA LYS A 156 11.17 10.63 10.28
C LYS A 156 10.30 10.66 9.02
N GLU A 157 10.78 11.35 7.99
CA GLU A 157 10.11 11.43 6.69
C GLU A 157 9.78 10.06 6.04
N ILE A 158 8.69 10.07 5.28
CA ILE A 158 8.27 8.96 4.43
C ILE A 158 9.20 8.82 3.22
N SER A 159 9.66 7.59 2.94
CA SER A 159 10.51 7.27 1.78
C SER A 159 9.82 7.54 0.43
N ILE A 160 10.52 8.25 -0.46
CA ILE A 160 10.10 8.48 -1.85
C ILE A 160 10.05 7.17 -2.63
N ILE A 161 11.11 6.35 -2.53
CA ILE A 161 11.25 5.11 -3.30
C ILE A 161 10.09 4.16 -2.98
N LEU A 162 9.77 4.00 -1.69
CA LEU A 162 8.65 3.15 -1.27
C LEU A 162 7.29 3.71 -1.72
N THR A 163 7.15 5.03 -1.82
CA THR A 163 5.93 5.66 -2.36
C THR A 163 5.77 5.38 -3.85
N ILE A 164 6.85 5.35 -4.62
CA ILE A 164 6.82 5.01 -6.05
C ILE A 164 6.47 3.53 -6.24
N VAL A 165 7.12 2.64 -5.49
CA VAL A 165 6.98 1.19 -5.67
C VAL A 165 5.63 0.67 -5.16
N PHE A 166 5.16 1.14 -4.00
CA PHE A 166 3.97 0.61 -3.34
C PHE A 166 2.77 1.55 -3.36
N GLY A 167 2.93 2.81 -3.77
CA GLY A 167 1.85 3.77 -3.90
C GLY A 167 1.02 3.92 -2.63
N PHE A 168 -0.31 3.80 -2.78
CA PHE A 168 -1.26 4.01 -1.69
C PHE A 168 -1.15 2.99 -0.55
N LEU A 169 -0.68 1.77 -0.83
CA LEU A 169 -0.52 0.73 0.20
C LEU A 169 0.56 1.12 1.21
N TYR A 170 1.65 1.70 0.72
CA TYR A 170 2.70 2.20 1.60
C TYR A 170 2.26 3.45 2.36
N ILE A 171 1.50 4.35 1.73
CA ILE A 171 0.90 5.50 2.42
C ILE A 171 -0.03 5.02 3.56
N GLN A 172 -0.90 4.03 3.32
CA GLN A 172 -1.76 3.47 4.37
C GLN A 172 -0.93 2.81 5.48
N TYR A 173 0.13 2.08 5.12
CA TYR A 173 1.03 1.48 6.10
C TYR A 173 1.67 2.52 7.02
N GLU A 174 2.17 3.63 6.45
CA GLU A 174 2.74 4.72 7.24
C GLU A 174 1.68 5.39 8.12
N ILE A 175 0.45 5.61 7.63
CA ILE A 175 -0.65 6.13 8.43
C ILE A 175 -0.94 5.23 9.64
N ASN A 176 -1.05 3.91 9.45
CA ASN A 176 -1.28 2.98 10.55
C ASN A 176 -0.14 3.06 11.58
N ARG A 177 1.11 3.13 11.13
CA ARG A 177 2.26 3.21 12.03
C ARG A 177 2.25 4.50 12.88
N ILE A 178 1.83 5.61 12.29
CA ILE A 178 1.67 6.90 12.99
C ILE A 178 0.54 6.83 14.01
N ILE A 179 -0.57 6.15 13.70
CA ILE A 179 -1.70 5.96 14.64
C ILE A 179 -1.29 5.07 15.83
N GLU A 180 -0.45 4.06 15.58
CA GLU A 180 -0.01 3.10 16.59
C GLU A 180 1.23 3.56 17.39
N ASP A 181 1.73 4.77 17.18
CA ASP A 181 2.97 5.31 17.77
C ASP A 181 4.19 4.39 17.55
N LYS A 182 4.19 3.57 16.49
CA LYS A 182 5.23 2.56 16.18
C LYS A 182 6.35 3.11 15.32
N GLU A 183 6.56 4.41 15.31
CA GLU A 183 7.42 5.08 14.35
C GLU A 183 8.91 4.83 14.54
N SER A 184 9.31 4.54 15.77
CA SER A 184 10.69 4.17 16.13
C SER A 184 11.06 2.75 15.69
N LEU A 185 10.09 1.91 15.34
CA LEU A 185 10.35 0.53 14.94
C LEU A 185 10.86 0.47 13.48
N PRO A 186 11.76 -0.49 13.18
CA PRO A 186 12.27 -0.67 11.83
C PRO A 186 11.14 -1.00 10.85
N LYS A 187 11.16 -0.34 9.68
CA LYS A 187 10.16 -0.49 8.60
C LYS A 187 10.29 -1.82 7.86
N LYS A 188 10.04 -2.96 8.52
CA LYS A 188 10.26 -4.30 7.93
C LYS A 188 9.22 -4.70 6.87
N ALA A 189 7.95 -4.29 7.05
CA ALA A 189 6.85 -4.77 6.21
C ALA A 189 7.02 -4.45 4.70
N PRO A 190 7.39 -3.23 4.28
CA PRO A 190 7.59 -2.93 2.86
C PRO A 190 8.69 -3.78 2.21
N TRP A 191 9.76 -4.11 2.94
CA TRP A 191 10.83 -4.96 2.42
C TRP A 191 10.41 -6.42 2.25
N ILE A 192 9.57 -6.93 3.18
CA ILE A 192 8.99 -8.27 3.04
C ILE A 192 8.11 -8.33 1.79
N TRP A 193 7.23 -7.34 1.59
CA TRP A 193 6.41 -7.24 0.40
C TRP A 193 7.23 -7.13 -0.88
N LEU A 194 8.32 -6.35 -0.87
CA LEU A 194 9.21 -6.23 -2.01
C LEU A 194 9.83 -7.59 -2.37
N GLY A 195 10.32 -8.33 -1.36
CA GLY A 195 10.86 -9.68 -1.54
C GLY A 195 9.83 -10.64 -2.15
N LEU A 196 8.57 -10.59 -1.69
CA LEU A 196 7.49 -11.41 -2.25
C LEU A 196 7.18 -11.06 -3.71
N ILE A 197 7.13 -9.77 -4.05
CA ILE A 197 6.90 -9.33 -5.44
C ILE A 197 8.04 -9.79 -6.35
N VAL A 198 9.29 -9.62 -5.92
CA VAL A 198 10.47 -10.06 -6.68
C VAL A 198 10.45 -11.58 -6.88
N LEU A 199 10.13 -12.36 -5.85
CA LEU A 199 10.01 -13.80 -5.94
C LEU A 199 8.91 -14.21 -6.95
N LEU A 200 7.75 -13.58 -6.89
CA LEU A 200 6.64 -13.86 -7.81
C LEU A 200 7.02 -13.53 -9.27
N LEU A 201 7.73 -12.43 -9.52
CA LEU A 201 8.23 -12.09 -10.84
C LEU A 201 9.23 -13.12 -11.37
N ILE A 202 10.14 -13.62 -10.52
CA ILE A 202 11.08 -14.69 -10.89
C ILE A 202 10.32 -15.96 -11.30
N LEU A 203 9.29 -16.35 -10.54
CA LEU A 203 8.48 -17.52 -10.86
C LEU A 203 7.76 -17.38 -12.21
N ILE A 204 7.20 -16.20 -12.50
CA ILE A 204 6.56 -15.91 -13.80
C ILE A 204 7.57 -15.99 -14.94
N ILE A 205 8.78 -15.42 -14.77
CA ILE A 205 9.83 -15.48 -15.78
C ILE A 205 10.25 -16.94 -16.03
N LEU A 206 10.43 -17.73 -14.98
CA LEU A 206 10.77 -19.15 -15.10
C LEU A 206 9.69 -19.94 -15.86
N ASP A 207 8.41 -19.70 -15.56
CA ASP A 207 7.28 -20.32 -16.27
C ASP A 207 7.24 -19.95 -17.77
N ILE A 208 7.45 -18.67 -18.09
CA ILE A 208 7.56 -18.22 -19.49
C ILE A 208 8.76 -18.87 -20.20
N THR A 209 9.91 -18.96 -19.55
CA THR A 209 11.11 -19.57 -20.18
C THR A 209 10.96 -21.07 -20.41
N THR A 210 10.31 -21.78 -19.48
CA THR A 210 10.09 -23.23 -19.60
C THR A 210 9.04 -23.56 -20.66
N SER A 211 7.94 -22.80 -20.72
CA SER A 211 6.93 -22.95 -21.77
C SER A 211 7.51 -22.68 -23.17
N LEU A 212 8.31 -21.63 -23.34
CA LEU A 212 9.02 -21.35 -24.60
C LEU A 212 9.96 -22.49 -25.02
N PHE A 213 10.70 -23.08 -24.09
CA PHE A 213 11.63 -24.17 -24.40
C PHE A 213 10.90 -25.47 -24.76
N SER A 214 9.78 -25.76 -24.09
CA SER A 214 8.96 -26.94 -24.37
C SER A 214 8.25 -26.92 -25.72
N GLY A 215 7.98 -25.74 -26.28
CA GLY A 215 7.37 -25.60 -27.61
C GLY A 215 8.35 -25.73 -28.79
N ILE A 216 9.66 -25.80 -28.53
CA ILE A 216 10.72 -25.89 -29.55
C ILE A 216 11.16 -27.34 -29.81
N ILE A 217 10.89 -28.26 -28.87
CA ILE A 217 11.23 -29.69 -28.95
C ILE A 217 10.04 -30.48 -29.49
#